data_AF-A0A7J7CKE5-F1
#
_entry.id   AF-A0A7J7CKE5-F1
#
_cell.length_a   1.000
_cell.length_b   1.000
_cell.length_c   1.000
_cell.angle_alpha   90.00
_cell.angle_beta   90.00
_cell.angle_gamma   90.00
#
_symmetry.space_group_name_H-M   'P 1'
#
loop_
_entity.id
_entity.type
_entity.pdbx_description
1 polymer ?
#
loop_
_entity_poly.entity_id
_entity_poly.type
_entity_poly.pdbx_seq_one_letter_code
_entity_poly.pdbx_strand_id
1 'polypeptide(L)'
;MDPYVILTCRTQEQRSSTASGQGSEPEWNENFVFTLSDNISELRLKIMDSDTFTSDDIVGEATIPLDALFTEGRIPVTAYNVVKDQEYRGEIRVGLTFTREEHRSRGYNAEGERGYNAEEENFGGWKESSFID
;
A
#
# COMPACT_ATOMS: atom_id res chain seq x y z
N MET A 1 17.81 -20.21 12.18
CA MET A 1 16.85 -19.11 12.07
C MET A 1 16.10 -19.29 10.79
N ASP A 2 14.79 -19.33 10.92
CA ASP A 2 13.79 -19.35 9.87
C ASP A 2 12.93 -18.09 10.08
N PRO A 3 13.44 -16.90 9.68
CA PRO A 3 12.79 -15.65 10.01
C PRO A 3 11.57 -15.38 9.12
N TYR A 4 10.59 -14.69 9.68
CA TYR A 4 9.45 -14.14 8.96
C TYR A 4 9.16 -12.72 9.45
N VAL A 5 8.49 -11.93 8.62
CA VAL A 5 8.19 -10.53 8.88
C VAL A 5 6.69 -10.36 9.05
N ILE A 6 6.29 -9.70 10.14
CA ILE A 6 4.93 -9.24 10.37
C ILE A 6 4.91 -7.75 10.04
N LEU A 7 4.12 -7.39 9.02
CA LEU A 7 3.89 -6.02 8.59
C LEU A 7 2.57 -5.53 9.17
N THR A 8 2.64 -4.53 10.05
CA THR A 8 1.49 -3.93 10.69
C THR A 8 1.31 -2.49 10.20
N CYS A 9 0.17 -2.24 9.56
CA CYS A 9 -0.26 -0.92 9.13
C CYS A 9 -1.61 -0.60 9.77
N ARG A 10 -1.60 0.20 10.84
CA ARG A 10 -2.78 0.53 11.66
C ARG A 10 -3.46 -0.74 12.22
N THR A 11 -4.62 -1.12 11.68
CA THR A 11 -5.39 -2.31 12.08
C THR A 11 -5.18 -3.50 11.14
N GLN A 12 -4.45 -3.31 10.04
CA GLN A 12 -4.13 -4.37 9.10
C GLN A 12 -2.79 -4.98 9.48
N GLU A 13 -2.75 -6.30 9.55
CA GLU A 13 -1.55 -7.07 9.79
C GLU A 13 -1.43 -8.11 8.68
N GLN A 14 -0.25 -8.22 8.09
CA GLN A 14 0.09 -9.25 7.11
C GLN A 14 1.41 -9.90 7.51
N ARG A 15 1.52 -11.20 7.28
CA ARG A 15 2.72 -11.97 7.57
C ARG A 15 3.36 -12.44 6.27
N SER A 16 4.69 -12.42 6.23
CA SER A 16 5.45 -13.02 5.14
C SER A 16 5.53 -14.54 5.28
N SER A 17 5.98 -15.18 4.21
CA SER A 17 6.49 -16.55 4.31
C SER A 17 7.71 -16.62 5.23
N THR A 18 7.94 -17.81 5.79
CA THR A 18 9.14 -18.09 6.58
C THR A 18 10.32 -18.36 5.65
N ALA A 19 11.41 -17.61 5.82
CA ALA A 19 12.63 -17.76 5.03
C ALA A 19 13.50 -18.91 5.57
N SER A 20 13.01 -20.14 5.40
CA SER A 20 13.68 -21.30 5.99
C SER A 20 15.01 -21.65 5.32
N GLY A 21 16.06 -21.84 6.12
CA GLY A 21 17.38 -22.28 5.64
C GLY A 21 18.16 -21.25 4.80
N GLN A 22 17.77 -19.97 4.82
CA GLN A 22 18.44 -18.90 4.05
C GLN A 22 19.63 -18.24 4.77
N GLY A 23 19.93 -18.65 6.02
CA GLY A 23 21.07 -18.12 6.77
C GLY A 23 20.82 -16.71 7.32
N SER A 24 21.86 -15.86 7.30
CA SER A 24 21.84 -14.52 7.92
C SER A 24 21.29 -13.41 7.02
N GLU A 25 21.06 -13.69 5.73
CA GLU A 25 20.54 -12.73 4.74
C GLU A 25 19.28 -13.31 4.09
N PRO A 26 18.17 -13.45 4.84
CA PRO A 26 16.93 -13.99 4.31
C PRO A 26 16.33 -13.07 3.25
N GLU A 27 15.92 -13.66 2.13
CA GLU A 27 15.20 -12.99 1.06
C GLU A 27 13.75 -13.49 0.99
N TRP A 28 12.80 -12.59 1.19
CA TRP A 28 11.37 -12.89 1.01
C TRP A 28 10.91 -12.58 -0.41
N ASN A 29 11.30 -11.43 -0.97
CA ASN A 29 10.85 -10.97 -2.29
C ASN A 29 9.31 -10.98 -2.46
N GLU A 30 8.59 -10.71 -1.36
CA GLU A 30 7.13 -10.68 -1.30
C GLU A 30 6.59 -9.25 -1.41
N ASN A 31 5.38 -9.13 -1.95
CA ASN A 31 4.66 -7.86 -2.03
C ASN A 31 3.41 -7.92 -1.16
N PHE A 32 3.18 -6.84 -0.41
CA PHE A 32 2.02 -6.68 0.47
C PHE A 32 1.27 -5.42 0.08
N VAL A 33 -0.05 -5.52 -0.01
CA VAL A 33 -0.92 -4.38 -0.31
C VAL A 33 -1.74 -4.06 0.94
N PHE A 34 -1.68 -2.81 1.38
CA PHE A 34 -2.45 -2.30 2.50
C PHE A 34 -3.40 -1.21 2.01
N THR A 35 -4.67 -1.28 2.41
CA THR A 35 -5.62 -0.20 2.12
C THR A 35 -5.40 0.91 3.14
N LEU A 36 -4.84 2.03 2.70
CA LEU A 36 -4.59 3.16 3.60
C LEU A 36 -5.88 3.92 3.83
N SER A 37 -6.25 4.07 5.10
CA SER A 37 -7.37 4.90 5.56
C SER A 37 -6.83 6.18 6.18
N ASP A 38 -7.68 7.19 6.38
CA ASP A 38 -7.25 8.48 6.92
C ASP A 38 -6.45 8.33 8.22
N ASN A 39 -5.37 9.12 8.33
CA ASN A 39 -4.46 9.24 9.48
C ASN A 39 -3.42 8.12 9.70
N ILE A 40 -2.93 7.49 8.64
CA ILE A 40 -1.76 6.59 8.73
C ILE A 40 -0.47 7.40 8.54
N SER A 41 0.51 7.21 9.43
CA SER A 41 1.81 7.88 9.39
C SER A 41 3.01 6.94 9.28
N GLU A 42 2.84 5.66 9.63
CA GLU A 42 3.95 4.69 9.71
C GLU A 42 3.51 3.26 9.38
N LEU A 43 4.47 2.48 8.87
CA LEU A 43 4.41 1.04 8.68
C LEU A 43 5.40 0.40 9.65
N ARG A 44 4.92 -0.55 10.47
CA ARG A 44 5.77 -1.29 11.40
C ARG A 44 6.08 -2.66 10.83
N LEU A 45 7.35 -3.05 10.90
CA LEU A 45 7.82 -4.37 10.51
C LEU A 45 8.42 -5.02 11.73
N LYS A 46 7.90 -6.18 12.11
CA LYS A 46 8.44 -7.01 13.19
C LYS A 46 9.01 -8.28 12.60
N ILE A 47 10.30 -8.52 12.81
CA ILE A 47 10.99 -9.72 12.37
C ILE A 47 10.94 -10.73 13.52
N MET A 48 10.40 -11.91 13.23
CA MET A 48 10.24 -13.02 14.15
C MET A 48 11.04 -14.21 13.62
N ASP A 49 11.60 -15.02 14.50
CA ASP A 49 12.22 -16.31 14.15
C ASP A 49 11.23 -17.43 14.45
N SER A 50 10.85 -18.22 13.44
CA SER A 50 9.95 -19.35 13.65
C SER A 50 10.76 -20.59 13.98
N ASP A 51 10.72 -20.98 15.25
CA ASP A 51 11.31 -22.24 15.69
C ASP A 51 10.21 -23.31 15.80
N THR A 52 10.47 -24.49 15.24
CA THR A 52 9.47 -25.58 15.15
C THR A 52 9.05 -26.15 16.52
N PHE A 53 9.81 -25.89 17.59
CA PHE A 53 9.61 -26.52 18.90
C PHE A 53 9.55 -25.53 20.08
N THR A 54 9.75 -24.23 19.85
CA THR A 54 9.75 -23.18 20.88
C THR A 54 8.77 -22.07 20.50
N SER A 55 8.49 -21.16 21.44
CA SER A 55 7.74 -19.94 21.10
C SER A 55 8.57 -19.09 20.13
N ASP A 56 7.92 -18.55 19.10
CA ASP A 56 8.60 -17.68 18.14
C ASP A 56 9.26 -16.49 18.86
N ASP A 57 10.55 -16.29 18.60
CA ASP A 57 11.34 -15.24 19.22
C ASP A 57 11.36 -13.98 18.37
N ILE A 58 11.24 -12.82 19.02
CA ILE A 58 11.41 -11.54 18.32
C ILE A 58 12.90 -11.32 17.99
N VAL A 59 13.21 -11.13 16.71
CA VAL A 59 14.56 -10.78 16.24
C VAL A 59 14.78 -9.27 16.32
N GLY A 60 13.75 -8.50 15.93
CA GLY A 60 13.72 -7.04 16.09
C GLY A 60 12.59 -6.39 15.32
N GLU A 61 12.55 -5.06 15.35
CA GLU A 61 11.53 -4.26 14.69
C GLU A 61 12.13 -3.09 13.91
N ALA A 62 11.46 -2.70 12.83
CA ALA A 62 11.75 -1.51 12.05
C ALA A 62 10.46 -0.70 11.87
N THR A 63 10.55 0.62 11.99
CA THR A 63 9.43 1.54 11.76
C THR A 63 9.75 2.40 10.55
N ILE A 64 8.86 2.39 9.57
CA ILE A 64 9.02 3.14 8.31
C ILE A 64 7.99 4.28 8.28
N PRO A 65 8.42 5.55 8.26
CA PRO A 65 7.51 6.67 8.10
C PRO A 65 6.94 6.70 6.67
N LEU A 66 5.63 6.86 6.56
CA LEU A 66 4.91 6.89 5.28
C LEU A 66 4.72 8.32 4.73
N ASP A 67 5.12 9.34 5.48
CA ASP A 67 5.01 10.76 5.07
C ASP A 67 5.75 11.05 3.76
N ALA A 68 6.99 10.54 3.64
CA ALA A 68 7.76 10.61 2.40
C ALA A 68 7.09 9.84 1.26
N LEU A 69 6.44 8.71 1.56
CA LEU A 69 5.73 7.92 0.55
C LEU A 69 4.53 8.69 -0.02
N PHE A 70 3.78 9.41 0.81
CA PHE A 70 2.66 10.24 0.35
C PHE A 70 3.11 11.46 -0.46
N THR A 71 4.29 11.99 -0.15
CA THR A 71 4.86 13.15 -0.85
C THR A 71 5.47 12.76 -2.20
N GLU A 72 6.26 11.67 -2.24
CA GLU A 72 7.01 11.24 -3.43
C GLU A 72 6.24 10.22 -4.29
N GLY A 73 5.21 9.58 -3.74
CA GLY A 73 4.42 8.51 -4.37
C GLY A 73 5.13 7.15 -4.42
N ARG A 74 6.46 7.12 -4.29
CA ARG A 74 7.26 5.90 -4.22
C ARG A 74 8.51 6.11 -3.36
N ILE A 75 8.93 5.06 -2.68
CA ILE A 75 10.24 4.98 -2.02
C ILE A 75 10.97 3.79 -2.65
N PRO A 76 12.16 3.97 -3.24
CA PRO A 76 12.94 2.87 -3.79
C PRO A 76 13.32 1.90 -2.66
N VAL A 77 13.83 0.73 -3.03
CA VAL A 77 14.31 -0.26 -2.03
C VAL A 77 15.36 0.41 -1.14
N THR A 78 14.97 0.67 0.11
CA THR A 78 15.75 1.43 1.10
C THR A 78 15.98 0.56 2.31
N ALA A 79 17.18 0.66 2.90
CA ALA A 79 17.54 -0.05 4.12
C ALA A 79 17.00 0.69 5.36
N TYR A 80 16.33 -0.05 6.24
CA TYR A 80 15.82 0.43 7.51
C TYR A 80 16.46 -0.35 8.65
N ASN A 81 16.85 0.35 9.70
CA ASN A 81 17.49 -0.27 10.85
C ASN A 81 16.49 -1.12 11.62
N VAL A 82 16.87 -2.38 11.87
CA VAL A 82 16.16 -3.29 12.75
C VAL A 82 16.73 -3.11 14.15
N VAL A 83 15.86 -2.83 15.12
CA VAL A 83 16.22 -2.58 16.51
C VAL A 83 15.48 -3.57 17.41
N LYS A 84 16.14 -4.07 18.44
CA LYS A 84 15.52 -4.86 19.51
C LYS A 84 16.08 -4.38 20.83
N ASP A 85 15.22 -4.06 21.80
CA ASP A 85 15.64 -3.57 23.12
C ASP A 85 16.62 -2.37 23.05
N GLN A 86 16.35 -1.43 22.12
CA GLN A 86 17.21 -0.27 21.81
C GLN A 86 18.59 -0.59 21.21
N GLU A 87 18.88 -1.86 20.90
CA GLU A 87 20.11 -2.30 20.26
C GLU A 87 19.90 -2.56 18.78
N TYR A 88 20.86 -2.14 17.95
CA TYR A 88 20.88 -2.41 16.52
C TYR A 88 21.09 -3.91 16.24
N ARG A 89 20.20 -4.50 15.44
CA ARG A 89 20.19 -5.95 15.10
C ARG A 89 20.44 -6.23 13.61
N GLY A 90 20.61 -5.19 12.80
CA GLY A 90 20.81 -5.31 11.36
C GLY A 90 19.91 -4.35 10.59
N GLU A 91 19.72 -4.63 9.31
CA GLU A 91 18.90 -3.83 8.41
C GLU A 91 17.90 -4.70 7.65
N ILE A 92 16.76 -4.11 7.28
CA ILE A 92 15.78 -4.71 6.38
C ILE A 92 15.59 -3.78 5.18
N ARG A 93 15.56 -4.35 3.97
CA ARG A 93 15.40 -3.60 2.73
C ARG A 93 13.97 -3.68 2.23
N VAL A 94 13.33 -2.52 2.06
CA VAL A 94 11.92 -2.43 1.67
C VAL A 94 11.73 -1.34 0.63
N GLY A 95 11.02 -1.65 -0.46
CA GLY A 95 10.51 -0.67 -1.42
C GLY A 95 9.03 -0.41 -1.15
N LEU A 96 8.59 0.84 -1.29
CA LEU A 96 7.21 1.24 -1.05
C LEU A 96 6.66 1.96 -2.27
N THR A 97 5.40 1.71 -2.61
CA THR A 97 4.69 2.43 -3.67
C THR A 97 3.29 2.76 -3.18
N PHE A 98 2.87 4.01 -3.37
CA PHE A 98 1.54 4.46 -3.03
C PHE A 98 0.72 4.65 -4.30
N THR A 99 -0.34 3.85 -4.41
CA THR A 99 -1.33 3.97 -5.47
C THR A 99 -2.56 4.63 -4.88
N ARG A 100 -2.82 5.87 -5.27
CA ARG A 100 -4.08 6.54 -4.92
C ARG A 100 -5.20 5.90 -5.71
N GLU A 101 -6.18 5.31 -5.03
CA GLU A 101 -7.44 4.95 -5.68
C GLU A 101 -8.17 6.24 -6.06
N GLU A 102 -8.12 6.60 -7.34
CA GLU A 102 -9.01 7.63 -7.87
C GLU A 102 -10.42 7.09 -7.83
N HIS A 103 -11.25 7.63 -6.93
CA HIS A 103 -12.68 7.50 -7.04
C HIS A 103 -13.08 8.24 -8.33
N ARG A 104 -13.09 7.52 -9.46
CA ARG A 104 -13.80 7.97 -10.65
C ARG A 104 -15.27 7.99 -10.28
N SER A 105 -15.72 9.13 -9.77
CA SER A 105 -17.12 9.52 -9.77
C SER A 105 -17.57 9.55 -11.23
N ARG A 106 -17.95 8.39 -11.76
CA ARG A 106 -18.82 8.30 -12.92
C ARG A 106 -20.14 8.91 -12.47
N GLY A 107 -20.28 10.21 -12.70
CA GLY A 107 -21.58 10.86 -12.68
C GLY A 107 -22.49 10.12 -13.66
N TYR A 108 -23.58 9.57 -13.14
CA TYR A 108 -24.78 9.30 -13.92
C TYR A 108 -25.96 9.86 -13.15
N ASN A 109 -26.46 10.97 -13.68
CA ASN A 109 -27.63 11.68 -13.25
C ASN A 109 -28.83 10.73 -13.27
N ALA A 110 -29.47 10.54 -12.12
CA ALA A 110 -30.79 9.92 -12.04
C ALA A 110 -31.84 11.01 -12.26
N GLU A 111 -32.12 11.33 -13.52
CA GLU A 111 -33.26 12.16 -13.91
C GLU A 111 -34.21 11.35 -14.80
N GLY A 112 -35.45 11.19 -14.33
CA GLY A 112 -36.64 11.23 -15.17
C GLY A 112 -36.93 10.04 -16.08
N GLU A 113 -37.90 9.22 -15.66
CA GLU A 113 -38.71 8.41 -16.56
C GLU A 113 -39.37 9.28 -17.65
N ARG A 114 -39.22 8.90 -18.93
CA ARG A 114 -40.30 8.82 -19.96
C ARG A 114 -39.74 8.79 -21.39
N GLY A 115 -40.20 7.81 -22.16
CA GLY A 115 -40.66 8.03 -23.54
C GLY A 115 -39.69 7.68 -24.68
N TYR A 116 -40.02 6.57 -25.35
CA TYR A 116 -39.86 6.27 -26.79
C TYR A 116 -38.97 7.21 -27.64
N ASN A 117 -37.87 6.70 -28.18
CA ASN A 117 -37.18 7.31 -29.32
C ASN A 117 -37.44 6.48 -30.58
N ALA A 118 -38.24 7.05 -31.48
CA ALA A 118 -38.21 6.77 -32.90
C ALA A 118 -37.12 7.64 -33.54
N GLU A 119 -36.39 7.01 -34.47
CA GLU A 119 -35.73 7.54 -35.65
C GLU A 119 -34.69 8.69 -35.55
N GLU A 120 -33.57 8.37 -36.20
CA GLU A 120 -32.50 9.18 -36.80
C GLU A 120 -32.74 10.69 -36.87
N GLU A 121 -31.72 11.50 -36.59
CA GLU A 121 -31.11 12.39 -37.60
C GLU A 121 -29.68 12.79 -37.20
N ASN A 122 -28.87 12.91 -38.26
CA ASN A 122 -27.49 13.35 -38.37
C ASN A 122 -27.36 14.87 -38.09
N PHE A 123 -26.14 15.41 -38.20
CA PHE A 123 -25.68 16.80 -38.07
C PHE A 123 -25.39 17.20 -36.61
N GLY A 124 -24.14 17.38 -36.16
CA GLY A 124 -23.03 18.00 -36.86
C GLY A 124 -22.92 19.46 -36.40
N GLY A 125 -21.87 19.76 -35.63
CA GLY A 125 -21.18 21.05 -35.79
C GLY A 125 -21.56 22.21 -34.87
N TRP A 126 -20.56 22.55 -34.06
CA TRP A 126 -20.05 23.90 -33.78
C TRP A 126 -20.78 24.82 -32.79
N LYS A 127 -19.88 25.46 -32.03
CA LYS A 127 -20.07 26.42 -30.95
C LYS A 127 -20.69 27.70 -31.48
N GLU A 128 -21.53 28.32 -30.67
CA GLU A 128 -21.49 29.78 -30.51
C GLU A 128 -22.02 30.16 -29.13
N SER A 129 -21.16 30.80 -28.34
CA SER A 129 -21.53 31.53 -27.15
C SER A 129 -21.32 33.01 -27.47
N SER A 130 -22.41 33.76 -27.49
CA SER A 130 -22.41 35.22 -27.43
C SER A 130 -23.59 35.64 -26.55
N PHE A 131 -23.26 36.25 -25.41
CA PHE A 131 -24.20 36.95 -24.55
C PHE A 131 -24.41 38.38 -25.06
N ILE A 132 -25.58 38.92 -24.67
CA ILE A 132 -25.92 40.33 -24.34
C ILE A 132 -26.77 41.14 -25.34
N ASP A 133 -27.94 41.51 -24.77
CA ASP A 133 -28.98 42.53 -25.02
C ASP A 133 -29.55 42.75 -26.43
#